data_AF-A0A137SXI6-F1
#
_entry.id   AF-A0A137SXI6-F1
#
_cell.length_a   1.000
_cell.length_b   1.000
_cell.length_c   1.000
_cell.angle_alpha   90.00
_cell.angle_beta   90.00
_cell.angle_gamma   90.00
#
_symmetry.space_group_name_H-M   'P 1'
#
loop_
_entity.id
_entity.type
_entity.pdbx_description
1 polymer ?
#
loop_
_entity_poly.entity_id
_entity_poly.type
_entity_poly.pdbx_seq_one_letter_code
_entity_poly.pdbx_strand_id
1 'polypeptide(L)'
;MNYIKKVILKNFQSHKFSEIEFDDGLNVIVGNSDSGKTAILRAIKWALYNVPDGDSFIREGEKEVSVKVIFNNGASVERLKSASKNLYILNKSDGEEMVFSGFRNTVPNEIMEASGMFKVNIYQDKETIINLAEQLDGPFLLTESPRTRAGAIGRLTGVNLIDDALRNTLIDNRSLQRDYKKIFDDIKNVEEKIKEYDYIKDKLILRDRLLEIHNKIRTKKERLEEFKNLSQKLEDCKLKKESLKNILAQYLHLDKIEKDTNELKLKILQCTNLKNIFELYSKNISKSHEQKNILLRFNSLDKVILICKSLIIAIKKIDQYHQTFINLAFIEKKLEDGKVYLKKFENLDKLTTKDKQLESLIDSLDKMNKSFSDLEVLKNLISKEKYDFESAEKEFNNRVCEYQSVLEHLKICPTCFSKIDDEVIRRIRENI
;
A
#
# COMPACT_ATOMS: atom_id res chain seq x y z
N MET A 1 13.81 46.73 37.14
CA MET A 1 14.16 45.62 38.05
C MET A 1 12.95 45.37 38.93
N ASN A 2 12.46 44.12 39.01
CA ASN A 2 11.28 43.78 39.81
C ASN A 2 11.73 43.53 41.26
N TYR A 3 11.11 44.17 42.25
CA TYR A 3 11.43 43.98 43.66
C TYR A 3 10.17 43.95 44.52
N ILE A 4 10.30 43.35 45.70
CA ILE A 4 9.21 43.21 46.66
C ILE A 4 9.02 44.56 47.34
N LYS A 5 7.84 45.16 47.17
CA LYS A 5 7.45 46.42 47.79
C LYS A 5 6.76 46.19 49.13
N LYS A 6 5.98 45.12 49.24
CA LYS A 6 5.15 44.86 50.43
C LYS A 6 4.82 43.39 50.58
N VAL A 7 4.77 42.91 51.81
CA VAL A 7 4.34 41.55 52.16
C VAL A 7 3.29 41.60 53.25
N ILE A 8 2.21 40.83 53.06
CA ILE A 8 1.12 40.69 54.00
C ILE A 8 1.05 39.21 54.41
N LEU A 9 1.17 38.95 55.70
CA LEU A 9 1.11 37.62 56.30
C LEU A 9 -0.17 37.50 57.12
N LYS A 10 -0.93 36.42 56.92
CA LYS A 10 -2.10 36.06 57.72
C LYS A 10 -1.93 34.65 58.24
N ASN A 11 -2.00 34.49 59.57
CA ASN A 11 -1.91 33.21 60.26
C ASN A 11 -0.67 32.36 59.89
N PHE A 12 0.48 33.02 59.68
CA PHE A 12 1.74 32.37 59.33
C PHE A 12 2.68 32.32 60.55
N GLN A 13 2.88 31.14 61.12
CA GLN A 13 3.67 30.92 62.35
C GLN A 13 3.26 31.92 63.46
N SER A 14 4.21 32.71 63.99
CA SER A 14 3.97 33.72 65.03
C SER A 14 3.14 34.92 64.58
N HIS A 15 2.90 35.10 63.27
CA HIS A 15 2.19 36.24 62.72
C HIS A 15 0.69 35.96 62.55
N LYS A 16 -0.16 36.62 63.34
CA LYS A 16 -1.62 36.57 63.17
C LYS A 16 -2.02 37.39 61.95
N PHE A 17 -1.58 38.64 61.96
CA PHE A 17 -1.66 39.55 60.84
C PHE A 17 -0.41 40.42 60.89
N SER A 18 0.32 40.52 59.78
CA SER A 18 1.47 41.42 59.68
C SER A 18 1.55 41.98 58.27
N GLU A 19 1.81 43.28 58.20
CA GLU A 19 1.92 44.03 56.97
C GLU A 19 3.27 44.75 57.02
N ILE A 20 4.13 44.44 56.06
CA ILE A 20 5.53 44.87 56.06
C ILE A 20 5.77 45.55 54.73
N GLU A 21 6.07 46.83 54.78
CA GLU A 21 6.47 47.64 53.63
C GLU A 21 8.00 47.67 53.57
N PHE A 22 8.54 47.51 52.37
CA PHE A 22 9.97 47.53 52.11
C PHE A 22 10.30 48.79 51.32
N ASP A 23 11.38 49.44 51.74
CA ASP A 23 11.95 50.58 51.03
C ASP A 23 12.94 50.11 49.96
N ASP A 24 13.28 51.02 49.05
CA ASP A 24 14.30 50.76 48.04
C ASP A 24 15.69 50.61 48.72
N GLY A 25 16.41 49.54 48.38
CA GLY A 25 17.76 49.28 48.88
C GLY A 25 17.80 48.33 50.08
N LEU A 26 18.52 48.72 51.14
CA LEU A 26 18.82 47.84 52.27
C LEU A 26 17.72 47.94 53.34
N ASN A 27 17.01 46.84 53.55
CA ASN A 27 16.01 46.70 54.60
C ASN A 27 16.55 45.82 55.73
N VAL A 28 16.52 46.31 56.98
CA VAL A 28 17.02 45.58 58.15
C VAL A 28 15.88 45.32 59.13
N ILE A 29 15.56 44.05 59.36
CA ILE A 29 14.51 43.63 60.30
C ILE A 29 15.14 43.32 61.66
N VAL A 30 14.87 44.18 62.66
CA VAL A 30 15.40 44.05 64.03
C VAL A 30 14.33 43.58 65.03
N GLY A 31 14.76 43.06 66.18
CA GLY A 31 13.88 42.58 67.24
C GLY A 31 14.58 41.58 68.18
N ASN A 32 13.84 40.97 69.10
CA ASN A 32 14.41 39.94 69.97
C ASN A 32 14.54 38.59 69.24
N SER A 33 15.31 37.66 69.80
CA SER A 33 15.26 36.26 69.37
C SER A 33 13.83 35.71 69.53
N ASP A 34 13.45 34.79 68.66
CA ASP A 34 12.11 34.16 68.62
C ASP A 34 10.92 35.13 68.43
N SER A 35 11.17 36.36 68.00
CA SER A 35 10.10 37.34 67.72
C SER A 35 9.42 37.15 66.36
N GLY A 36 9.74 36.08 65.62
CA GLY A 36 9.14 35.80 64.31
C GLY A 36 9.89 36.38 63.09
N LYS A 37 11.05 37.02 63.26
CA LYS A 37 11.77 37.64 62.12
C LYS A 37 12.07 36.66 60.98
N THR A 38 12.56 35.47 61.32
CA THR A 38 12.84 34.40 60.35
C THR A 38 11.57 33.89 59.67
N ALA A 39 10.40 34.00 60.32
CA ALA A 39 9.13 33.60 59.74
C ALA A 39 8.74 34.49 58.54
N ILE A 40 9.17 35.75 58.51
CA ILE A 40 8.94 36.67 57.38
C ILE A 40 9.63 36.14 56.12
N LEU A 41 10.93 35.80 56.23
CA LEU A 41 11.69 35.24 55.12
C LEU A 41 11.09 33.90 54.65
N ARG A 42 10.69 33.04 55.60
CA ARG A 42 10.02 31.75 55.30
C ARG A 42 8.68 31.95 54.60
N ALA A 43 7.90 32.97 54.98
CA ALA A 43 6.63 33.29 54.35
C ALA A 43 6.83 33.71 52.88
N ILE A 44 7.80 34.58 52.62
CA ILE A 44 8.17 34.99 51.26
C ILE A 44 8.64 33.78 50.45
N LYS A 45 9.50 32.93 51.03
CA LYS A 45 9.97 31.69 50.41
C LYS A 45 8.81 30.75 50.07
N TRP A 46 7.85 30.59 50.97
CA TRP A 46 6.66 29.77 50.76
C TRP A 46 5.77 30.33 49.65
N ALA A 47 5.51 31.64 49.66
CA ALA A 47 4.71 32.27 48.62
C ALA A 47 5.35 32.13 47.23
N LEU A 48 6.65 32.36 47.09
CA LEU A 48 7.29 32.45 45.77
C LEU A 48 7.88 31.13 45.25
N TYR A 49 8.23 30.20 46.14
CA TYR A 49 8.90 28.94 45.76
C TYR A 49 8.14 27.67 46.20
N ASN A 50 7.00 27.81 46.89
CA ASN A 50 6.20 26.72 47.45
C ASN A 50 7.03 25.80 48.38
N VAL A 51 7.92 26.37 49.20
CA VAL A 51 8.77 25.67 50.19
C VAL A 51 8.74 26.43 51.51
N PRO A 52 8.59 25.80 52.69
CA PRO A 52 8.57 24.35 52.93
C PRO A 52 7.24 23.68 52.60
N ASP A 53 7.29 22.36 52.39
CA ASP A 53 6.10 21.51 52.26
C ASP A 53 5.41 21.29 53.61
N GLY A 54 4.19 20.76 53.57
CA GLY A 54 3.39 20.45 54.77
C GLY A 54 2.57 21.64 55.28
N ASP A 55 2.26 21.61 56.57
CA ASP A 55 1.34 22.54 57.24
C ASP A 55 1.94 23.20 58.50
N SER A 56 3.23 22.96 58.78
CA SER A 56 3.92 23.44 59.99
C SER A 56 4.08 24.97 60.06
N PHE A 57 3.81 25.67 58.96
CA PHE A 57 3.80 27.12 58.88
C PHE A 57 2.43 27.74 59.21
N ILE A 58 1.36 26.93 59.32
CA ILE A 58 0.04 27.42 59.75
C ILE A 58 0.13 27.74 61.24
N ARG A 59 -0.33 28.93 61.64
CA ARG A 59 -0.39 29.33 63.05
C ARG A 59 -1.28 28.36 63.85
N GLU A 60 -0.82 27.97 65.04
CA GLU A 60 -1.56 27.07 65.92
C GLU A 60 -2.96 27.62 66.25
N GLY A 61 -3.99 26.77 66.12
CA GLY A 61 -5.39 27.12 66.33
C GLY A 61 -6.11 27.70 65.10
N GLU A 62 -5.39 28.02 64.03
CA GLU A 62 -5.95 28.58 62.79
C GLU A 62 -6.12 27.50 61.71
N LYS A 63 -7.13 27.65 60.84
CA LYS A 63 -7.46 26.67 59.78
C LYS A 63 -7.01 27.09 58.38
N GLU A 64 -6.55 28.33 58.26
CA GLU A 64 -6.22 28.97 57.00
C GLU A 64 -5.01 29.89 57.18
N VAL A 65 -4.12 29.89 56.19
CA VAL A 65 -2.94 30.75 56.10
C VAL A 65 -2.92 31.41 54.72
N SER A 66 -2.55 32.70 54.69
CA SER A 66 -2.27 33.37 53.42
C SER A 66 -1.05 34.27 53.51
N VAL A 67 -0.27 34.31 52.43
CA VAL A 67 0.86 35.20 52.26
C VAL A 67 0.73 35.88 50.92
N LYS A 68 0.65 37.21 50.93
CA LYS A 68 0.56 38.04 49.74
C LYS A 68 1.82 38.88 49.59
N VAL A 69 2.46 38.77 48.43
CA VAL A 69 3.66 39.52 48.04
C VAL A 69 3.25 40.50 46.94
N ILE A 70 3.53 41.78 47.14
CA ILE A 70 3.23 42.85 46.20
C ILE A 70 4.55 43.40 45.67
N PHE A 71 4.66 43.48 44.36
CA PHE A 71 5.85 43.92 43.64
C PHE A 71 5.75 45.41 43.26
N ASN A 72 6.88 46.02 42.93
CA ASN A 72 6.95 47.44 42.55
C ASN A 72 6.21 47.75 41.23
N ASN A 73 6.05 46.77 40.34
CA ASN A 73 5.31 46.89 39.08
C ASN A 73 3.77 46.78 39.23
N GLY A 74 3.27 46.75 40.46
CA GLY A 74 1.84 46.63 40.77
C GLY A 74 1.29 45.20 40.74
N ALA A 75 2.05 44.21 40.25
CA ALA A 75 1.65 42.82 40.31
C ALA A 75 1.67 42.31 41.76
N SER A 76 0.83 41.34 42.08
CA SER A 76 0.83 40.68 43.38
C SER A 76 0.59 39.19 43.28
N VAL A 77 1.32 38.41 44.07
CA VAL A 77 1.16 36.95 44.19
C VAL A 77 0.68 36.66 45.60
N GLU A 78 -0.48 36.01 45.73
CA GLU A 78 -1.01 35.51 46.98
C GLU A 78 -1.04 33.99 46.99
N ARG A 79 -0.43 33.41 48.02
CA ARG A 79 -0.49 31.98 48.31
C ARG A 79 -1.48 31.76 49.44
N LEU A 80 -2.48 30.92 49.20
CA LEU A 80 -3.51 30.60 50.19
C LEU A 80 -3.59 29.08 50.39
N LYS A 81 -3.59 28.64 51.65
CA LYS A 81 -3.76 27.25 52.01
C LYS A 81 -4.70 27.10 53.21
N SER A 82 -5.64 26.17 53.08
CA SER A 82 -6.52 25.67 54.14
C SER A 82 -6.80 24.19 53.90
N ALA A 83 -7.57 23.54 54.80
CA ALA A 83 -7.94 22.14 54.64
C ALA A 83 -8.69 21.84 53.33
N SER A 84 -9.38 22.82 52.75
CA SER A 84 -10.18 22.67 51.52
C SER A 84 -9.64 23.46 50.32
N LYS A 85 -8.76 24.44 50.53
CA LYS A 85 -8.24 25.31 49.47
C LYS A 85 -6.72 25.24 49.42
N ASN A 86 -6.18 25.05 48.22
CA ASN A 86 -4.76 25.16 47.97
C ASN A 86 -4.56 25.95 46.68
N LEU A 87 -4.39 27.27 46.83
CA LEU A 87 -4.52 28.21 45.74
C LEU A 87 -3.32 29.13 45.62
N TYR A 88 -3.07 29.52 44.40
CA TYR A 88 -2.28 30.66 44.04
C TYR A 88 -3.18 31.69 43.36
N ILE A 89 -3.07 32.94 43.74
CA ILE A 89 -3.81 34.06 43.15
C ILE A 89 -2.78 35.06 42.63
N LEU A 90 -2.80 35.31 41.33
CA LEU A 90 -1.92 36.27 40.66
C LEU A 90 -2.77 37.45 40.19
N ASN A 91 -2.45 38.64 40.68
CA ASN A 91 -2.98 39.88 40.13
C ASN A 91 -1.87 40.50 39.29
N LYS A 92 -2.10 40.59 37.98
CA LYS A 92 -1.16 41.21 37.05
C LYS A 92 -1.21 42.74 37.14
N SER A 93 -0.20 43.38 36.56
CA SER A 93 -0.08 44.84 36.51
C SER A 93 -1.23 45.55 35.78
N ASP A 94 -1.89 44.84 34.86
CA ASP A 94 -3.04 45.31 34.07
C ASP A 94 -4.39 45.15 34.80
N GLY A 95 -4.39 44.56 36.00
CA GLY A 95 -5.58 44.30 36.79
C GLY A 95 -6.25 42.95 36.52
N GLU A 96 -5.70 42.11 35.63
CA GLU A 96 -6.18 40.75 35.41
C GLU A 96 -5.86 39.87 36.63
N GLU A 97 -6.87 39.19 37.18
CA GLU A 97 -6.72 38.21 38.26
C GLU A 97 -6.79 36.79 37.71
N MET A 98 -5.80 35.97 38.06
CA MET A 98 -5.72 34.56 37.72
C MET A 98 -5.63 33.71 38.98
N VAL A 99 -6.43 32.64 39.05
CA VAL A 99 -6.44 31.71 40.17
C VAL A 99 -6.00 30.32 39.71
N PHE A 100 -4.97 29.78 40.36
CA PHE A 100 -4.40 28.48 40.06
C PHE A 100 -4.65 27.50 41.20
N SER A 101 -5.06 26.28 40.85
CA SER A 101 -5.26 25.15 41.76
C SER A 101 -4.63 23.88 41.18
N GLY A 102 -4.37 22.86 42.00
CA GLY A 102 -3.89 21.55 41.51
C GLY A 102 -2.41 21.47 41.10
N PHE A 103 -1.60 22.49 41.40
CA PHE A 103 -0.17 22.57 41.04
C PHE A 103 0.78 21.68 41.88
N ARG A 104 0.24 20.80 42.74
CA ARG A 104 1.00 19.87 43.61
C ARG A 104 2.14 20.58 44.36
N ASN A 105 3.39 20.33 43.95
CA ASN A 105 4.62 20.84 44.58
C ASN A 105 5.34 21.89 43.71
N THR A 106 4.84 22.18 42.50
CA THR A 106 5.47 23.14 41.59
C THR A 106 4.75 24.49 41.63
N VAL A 107 5.49 25.57 41.38
CA VAL A 107 4.90 26.91 41.23
C VAL A 107 4.39 27.04 39.79
N PRO A 108 3.16 27.52 39.54
CA PRO A 108 2.67 27.82 38.19
C PRO A 108 3.60 28.76 37.41
N ASN A 109 3.73 28.55 36.11
CA ASN A 109 4.68 29.30 35.26
C ASN A 109 4.37 30.80 35.24
N GLU A 110 3.10 31.16 35.18
CA GLU A 110 2.61 32.53 35.17
C GLU A 110 3.05 33.30 36.43
N ILE A 111 3.19 32.60 37.55
CA ILE A 111 3.63 33.17 38.82
C ILE A 111 5.14 33.35 38.85
N MET A 112 5.88 32.37 38.32
CA MET A 112 7.34 32.49 38.18
C MET A 112 7.70 33.63 37.22
N GLU A 113 7.00 33.76 36.11
CA GLU A 113 7.18 34.85 35.14
C GLU A 113 6.83 36.22 35.74
N ALA A 114 5.67 36.33 36.42
CA ALA A 114 5.25 37.61 37.01
C ALA A 114 6.14 38.05 38.19
N SER A 115 6.62 37.10 39.00
CA SER A 115 7.53 37.39 40.12
C SER A 115 8.98 37.58 39.66
N GLY A 116 9.38 36.97 38.55
CA GLY A 116 10.78 36.88 38.12
C GLY A 116 11.65 35.99 39.02
N MET A 117 11.03 35.18 39.87
CA MET A 117 11.71 34.39 40.91
C MET A 117 11.77 32.93 40.48
N PHE A 118 12.88 32.56 39.83
CA PHE A 118 13.10 31.21 39.33
C PHE A 118 14.08 30.46 40.23
N LYS A 119 13.85 29.15 40.37
CA LYS A 119 14.91 28.26 40.85
C LYS A 119 15.92 28.08 39.71
N VAL A 120 17.19 28.19 40.03
CA VAL A 120 18.25 28.01 39.05
C VAL A 120 18.77 26.59 39.17
N ASN A 121 18.73 25.84 38.07
CA ASN A 121 19.37 24.54 38.02
C ASN A 121 20.89 24.76 37.85
N ILE A 122 21.66 24.36 38.87
CA ILE A 122 23.10 24.58 38.92
C ILE A 122 23.87 23.41 38.29
N TYR A 123 23.44 22.17 38.58
CA TYR A 123 24.09 20.96 38.08
C TYR A 123 23.19 19.73 38.30
N GLN A 124 23.04 18.87 37.28
CA GLN A 124 22.33 17.57 37.34
C GLN A 124 21.05 17.60 38.18
N ASP A 125 20.15 18.53 37.85
CA ASP A 125 18.81 18.66 38.45
C ASP A 125 18.77 19.20 39.88
N LYS A 126 19.90 19.67 40.42
CA LYS A 126 19.91 20.45 41.66
C LYS A 126 19.43 21.88 41.39
N GLU A 127 18.14 22.08 41.56
CA GLU A 127 17.51 23.40 41.62
C GLU A 127 17.85 24.11 42.93
N THR A 128 18.41 25.31 42.83
CA THR A 128 18.80 26.13 43.98
C THR A 128 18.20 27.52 43.86
N ILE A 129 17.79 28.09 44.99
CA ILE A 129 17.34 29.47 45.07
C ILE A 129 18.57 30.34 45.35
N ILE A 130 18.95 31.19 44.40
CA ILE A 130 20.16 32.04 44.55
C ILE A 130 19.82 33.33 45.32
N ASN A 131 18.57 33.77 45.26
CA ASN A 131 18.13 35.07 45.77
C ASN A 131 17.79 35.04 47.28
N LEU A 132 17.85 33.88 47.93
CA LEU A 132 17.53 33.68 49.34
C LEU A 132 18.62 32.84 49.99
N ALA A 133 19.17 33.32 51.11
CA ALA A 133 20.07 32.57 51.97
C ALA A 133 19.37 32.28 53.31
N GLU A 134 19.38 31.02 53.74
CA GLU A 134 18.83 30.60 55.01
C GLU A 134 19.82 30.75 56.17
N GLN A 135 19.30 30.63 57.39
CA GLN A 135 20.12 30.64 58.58
C GLN A 135 21.10 29.45 58.55
N LEU A 136 22.39 29.73 58.75
CA LEU A 136 23.50 28.76 58.66
C LEU A 136 23.81 28.27 57.23
N ASP A 137 23.24 28.87 56.18
CA ASP A 137 23.75 28.63 54.83
C ASP A 137 25.19 29.14 54.73
N GLY A 138 26.08 28.25 54.30
CA GLY A 138 27.45 28.62 53.99
C GLY A 138 27.52 29.55 52.78
N PRO A 139 28.66 30.22 52.56
CA PRO A 139 28.80 31.09 51.39
C PRO A 139 28.55 30.34 50.08
N PHE A 140 27.73 30.92 49.21
CA PHE A 140 27.34 30.34 47.92
C PHE A 140 28.57 29.81 47.16
N LEU A 141 28.47 28.58 46.64
CA LEU A 141 29.50 27.80 45.94
C LEU A 141 30.77 27.41 46.72
N LEU A 142 31.11 28.08 47.82
CA LEU A 142 32.30 27.74 48.61
C LEU A 142 32.12 26.43 49.39
N THR A 143 30.91 26.17 49.89
CA THR A 143 30.55 24.94 50.60
C THR A 143 30.09 23.80 49.69
N GLU A 144 29.80 24.10 48.42
CA GLU A 144 29.39 23.12 47.43
C GLU A 144 30.55 22.23 46.98
N SER A 145 30.23 21.02 46.53
CA SER A 145 31.22 20.07 46.00
C SER A 145 31.97 20.66 44.79
N PRO A 146 33.25 20.27 44.55
CA PRO A 146 34.00 20.73 43.38
C PRO A 146 33.26 20.54 42.05
N ARG A 147 32.50 19.44 41.94
CA ARG A 147 31.67 19.13 40.77
C ARG A 147 30.50 20.09 40.59
N THR A 148 29.74 20.34 41.66
CA THR A 148 28.63 21.30 41.64
C THR A 148 29.13 22.70 41.33
N ARG A 149 30.28 23.09 41.89
CA ARG A 149 30.94 24.37 41.64
C ARG A 149 31.35 24.53 40.18
N ALA A 150 31.99 23.52 39.59
CA ALA A 150 32.35 23.54 38.17
C ALA A 150 31.09 23.62 37.28
N GLY A 151 30.04 22.88 37.61
CA GLY A 151 28.75 22.95 36.92
C GLY A 151 28.11 24.34 36.99
N ALA A 152 28.10 24.96 38.17
CA ALA A 152 27.59 26.31 38.39
C ALA A 152 28.31 27.34 37.52
N ILE A 153 29.65 27.31 37.54
CA ILE A 153 30.49 28.22 36.77
C ILE A 153 30.31 27.97 35.26
N GLY A 154 30.24 26.71 34.84
CA GLY A 154 29.98 26.33 33.46
C GLY A 154 28.63 26.85 32.94
N ARG A 155 27.58 26.80 33.76
CA ARG A 155 26.27 27.38 33.41
C ARG A 155 26.28 28.91 33.38
N LEU A 156 26.94 29.55 34.35
CA LEU A 156 27.09 31.01 34.38
C LEU A 156 27.87 31.54 33.16
N THR A 157 28.82 30.76 32.66
CA THR A 157 29.65 31.11 31.49
C THR A 157 29.09 30.61 30.16
N GLY A 158 28.02 29.82 30.17
CA GLY A 158 27.39 29.24 28.97
C GLY A 158 28.17 28.08 28.33
N VAL A 159 29.23 27.59 28.95
CA VAL A 159 30.05 26.48 28.44
C VAL A 159 29.29 25.15 28.50
N ASN A 160 28.28 25.05 29.37
CA ASN A 160 27.45 23.86 29.53
C ASN A 160 26.66 23.46 28.27
N LEU A 161 26.41 24.39 27.34
CA LEU A 161 25.76 24.10 26.06
C LEU A 161 26.51 23.03 25.25
N ILE A 162 27.84 23.08 25.28
CA ILE A 162 28.70 22.14 24.55
C ILE A 162 28.64 20.76 25.23
N ASP A 163 28.71 20.72 26.56
CA ASP A 163 28.65 19.47 27.33
C ASP A 163 27.28 18.78 27.18
N ASP A 164 26.19 19.56 27.19
CA ASP A 164 24.84 19.05 27.01
C ASP A 164 24.63 18.52 25.58
N ALA A 165 25.13 19.24 24.56
CA ALA A 165 25.10 18.78 23.18
C ALA A 165 25.87 17.45 23.01
N LEU A 166 27.10 17.39 23.52
CA LEU A 166 27.94 16.19 23.44
C LEU A 166 27.29 15.00 24.15
N ARG A 167 26.71 15.23 25.35
CA ARG A 167 26.00 14.19 26.09
C ARG A 167 24.81 13.65 25.28
N ASN A 168 24.00 14.53 24.69
CA ASN A 168 22.83 14.13 23.92
C ASN A 168 23.23 13.34 22.67
N THR A 169 24.24 13.81 21.93
CA THR A 169 24.77 13.10 20.76
C THR A 169 25.28 11.69 21.12
N LEU A 170 25.93 11.52 22.28
CA LEU A 170 26.36 10.19 22.73
C LEU A 170 25.19 9.27 23.10
N ILE A 171 24.11 9.82 23.67
CA ILE A 171 22.89 9.07 23.97
C ILE A 171 22.24 8.61 22.67
N ASP A 172 22.11 9.51 21.69
CA ASP A 172 21.53 9.24 20.39
C ASP A 172 22.35 8.22 19.60
N ASN A 173 23.69 8.29 19.65
CA ASN A 173 24.54 7.29 19.00
C ASN A 173 24.29 5.89 19.57
N ARG A 174 24.18 5.76 20.90
CA ARG A 174 23.92 4.47 21.56
C ARG A 174 22.51 3.93 21.30
N SER A 175 21.51 4.78 21.10
CA SER A 175 20.17 4.31 20.69
C SER A 175 20.22 3.80 19.26
N LEU A 176 20.79 4.57 18.33
CA LEU A 176 20.92 4.18 16.93
C LEU A 176 21.71 2.88 16.74
N GLN A 177 22.82 2.68 17.47
CA GLN A 177 23.57 1.42 17.41
C GLN A 177 22.76 0.21 17.87
N ARG A 178 21.91 0.37 18.90
CA ARG A 178 21.04 -0.72 19.37
C ARG A 178 19.96 -1.04 18.35
N ASP A 179 19.39 -0.03 17.72
CA ASP A 179 18.36 -0.21 16.69
C ASP A 179 18.94 -0.83 15.43
N TYR A 180 20.14 -0.41 15.01
CA TYR A 180 20.89 -1.04 13.92
C TYR A 180 21.08 -2.54 14.16
N LYS A 181 21.54 -2.92 15.36
CA LYS A 181 21.78 -4.33 15.67
C LYS A 181 20.49 -5.17 15.58
N LYS A 182 19.37 -4.64 16.05
CA LYS A 182 18.06 -5.31 15.92
C LYS A 182 17.65 -5.47 14.46
N ILE A 183 17.71 -4.39 13.67
CA ILE A 183 17.35 -4.41 12.25
C ILE A 183 18.25 -5.40 11.48
N PHE A 184 19.53 -5.44 11.81
CA PHE A 184 20.48 -6.37 11.20
C PHE A 184 20.11 -7.83 11.50
N ASP A 185 19.77 -8.15 12.75
CA ASP A 185 19.33 -9.49 13.14
C ASP A 185 18.01 -9.87 12.43
N ASP A 186 17.08 -8.92 12.29
CA ASP A 186 15.81 -9.11 11.56
C ASP A 186 16.04 -9.38 10.07
N ILE A 187 16.95 -8.62 9.42
CA ILE A 187 17.34 -8.85 8.02
C ILE A 187 17.87 -10.28 7.86
N LYS A 188 18.77 -10.72 8.76
CA LYS A 188 19.35 -12.05 8.70
C LYS A 188 18.27 -13.14 8.83
N ASN A 189 17.32 -12.96 9.74
CA ASN A 189 16.19 -13.88 9.91
C ASN A 189 15.29 -13.94 8.66
N VAL A 190 15.05 -12.80 8.01
CA VAL A 190 14.26 -12.74 6.77
C VAL A 190 15.02 -13.37 5.60
N GLU A 191 16.32 -13.14 5.46
CA GLU A 191 17.17 -13.77 4.45
C GLU A 191 17.18 -15.30 4.59
N GLU A 192 17.22 -15.83 5.82
CA GLU A 192 17.09 -17.27 6.08
C GLU A 192 15.72 -17.81 5.66
N LYS A 193 14.63 -17.12 6.00
CA LYS A 193 13.28 -17.50 5.55
C LYS A 193 13.14 -17.48 4.04
N ILE A 194 13.74 -16.53 3.33
CA ILE A 194 13.70 -16.47 1.86
C ILE A 194 14.37 -17.71 1.24
N LYS A 195 15.46 -18.23 1.81
CA LYS A 195 16.12 -19.44 1.33
C LYS A 195 15.22 -20.67 1.41
N GLU A 196 14.33 -20.74 2.40
CA GLU A 196 13.34 -21.83 2.51
C GLU A 196 12.39 -21.87 1.30
N TYR A 197 12.23 -20.77 0.57
CA TYR A 197 11.36 -20.65 -0.60
C TYR A 197 12.07 -20.83 -1.96
N ASP A 198 13.36 -21.19 -1.99
CA ASP A 198 14.09 -21.37 -3.26
C ASP A 198 13.44 -22.42 -4.20
N TYR A 199 12.73 -23.42 -3.64
CA TYR A 199 12.00 -24.45 -4.40
C TYR A 199 10.86 -23.88 -5.28
N ILE A 200 10.42 -22.64 -5.06
CA ILE A 200 9.38 -21.98 -5.88
C ILE A 200 9.89 -21.78 -7.31
N LYS A 201 11.21 -21.55 -7.50
CA LYS A 201 11.82 -21.42 -8.82
C LYS A 201 11.59 -22.66 -9.68
N ASP A 202 11.72 -23.85 -9.09
CA ASP A 202 11.48 -25.11 -9.79
C ASP A 202 9.99 -25.30 -10.14
N LYS A 203 9.08 -24.77 -9.30
CA LYS A 203 7.64 -24.82 -9.58
C LYS A 203 7.21 -23.88 -10.71
N LEU A 204 7.92 -22.78 -10.97
CA LEU A 204 7.66 -21.91 -12.13
C LEU A 204 7.96 -22.64 -13.45
N ILE A 205 9.05 -23.41 -13.50
CA ILE A 205 9.38 -24.24 -14.66
C ILE A 205 8.28 -25.28 -14.90
N LEU A 206 7.74 -25.86 -13.82
CA LEU A 206 6.62 -26.80 -13.92
C LEU A 206 5.34 -26.11 -14.42
N ARG A 207 5.03 -24.90 -13.95
CA ARG A 207 3.89 -24.08 -14.42
C ARG A 207 3.95 -23.86 -15.93
N ASP A 208 5.10 -23.47 -16.46
CA ASP A 208 5.24 -23.15 -17.88
C ASP A 208 5.01 -24.38 -18.76
N ARG A 209 5.52 -25.55 -18.33
CA ARG A 209 5.23 -26.83 -18.99
C ARG A 209 3.75 -27.19 -18.93
N LEU A 210 3.09 -26.92 -17.80
CA LEU A 210 1.66 -27.18 -17.62
C LEU A 210 0.79 -26.26 -18.50
N LEU A 211 1.15 -24.99 -18.64
CA LEU A 211 0.53 -24.03 -19.57
C LEU A 211 0.64 -24.49 -21.02
N GLU A 212 1.81 -24.98 -21.44
CA GLU A 212 1.97 -25.55 -22.78
C GLU A 212 1.06 -26.76 -23.02
N ILE A 213 0.96 -27.66 -22.04
CA ILE A 213 0.09 -28.83 -22.13
C ILE A 213 -1.38 -28.41 -22.21
N HIS A 214 -1.80 -27.45 -21.38
CA HIS A 214 -3.15 -26.91 -21.39
C HIS A 214 -3.53 -26.30 -22.76
N ASN A 215 -2.64 -25.50 -23.34
CA ASN A 215 -2.83 -24.95 -24.69
C ASN A 215 -2.94 -26.05 -25.77
N LYS A 216 -2.15 -27.13 -25.65
CA LYS A 216 -2.24 -28.30 -26.54
C LYS A 216 -3.56 -29.05 -26.37
N ILE A 217 -4.14 -29.09 -25.17
CA ILE A 217 -5.45 -29.70 -24.92
C ILE A 217 -6.56 -28.82 -25.51
N ARG A 218 -6.51 -27.51 -25.28
CA ARG A 218 -7.50 -26.54 -25.81
C ARG A 218 -7.60 -26.60 -27.33
N THR A 219 -6.47 -26.53 -28.03
CA THR A 219 -6.44 -26.63 -29.50
C THR A 219 -6.98 -27.96 -30.03
N LYS A 220 -6.79 -29.05 -29.28
CA LYS A 220 -7.38 -30.37 -29.63
C LYS A 220 -8.88 -30.43 -29.36
N LYS A 221 -9.39 -29.78 -28.30
CA LYS A 221 -10.83 -29.67 -28.01
C LYS A 221 -11.54 -28.86 -29.09
N GLU A 222 -10.99 -27.71 -29.48
CA GLU A 222 -11.52 -26.86 -30.55
C GLU A 222 -11.65 -27.66 -31.87
N ARG A 223 -10.61 -28.41 -32.25
CA ARG A 223 -10.65 -29.31 -33.41
C ARG A 223 -11.71 -30.42 -33.28
N LEU A 224 -11.86 -31.03 -32.10
CA LEU A 224 -12.88 -32.05 -31.87
C LEU A 224 -14.30 -31.50 -32.08
N GLU A 225 -14.53 -30.26 -31.66
CA GLU A 225 -15.81 -29.57 -31.79
C GLU A 225 -16.12 -29.23 -33.26
N GLU A 226 -15.11 -28.79 -34.02
CA GLU A 226 -15.21 -28.66 -35.48
C GLU A 226 -15.55 -30.00 -36.16
N PHE A 227 -14.90 -31.10 -35.74
CA PHE A 227 -15.17 -32.43 -36.28
C PHE A 227 -16.57 -32.95 -35.92
N LYS A 228 -17.06 -32.67 -34.70
CA LYS A 228 -18.45 -33.00 -34.31
C LYS A 228 -19.44 -32.26 -35.21
N ASN A 229 -19.24 -30.96 -35.42
CA ASN A 229 -20.09 -30.17 -36.33
C ASN A 229 -20.07 -30.69 -37.77
N LEU A 230 -18.91 -31.14 -38.27
CA LEU A 230 -18.79 -31.76 -39.59
C LEU A 230 -19.48 -33.13 -39.65
N SER A 231 -19.42 -33.94 -38.59
CA SER A 231 -20.11 -35.22 -38.53
C SER A 231 -21.62 -35.08 -38.55
N GLN A 232 -22.16 -34.04 -37.89
CA GLN A 232 -23.59 -33.76 -37.90
C GLN A 232 -24.09 -33.31 -39.28
N LYS A 233 -23.33 -32.42 -39.95
CA LYS A 233 -23.58 -32.05 -41.35
C LYS A 233 -23.59 -33.26 -42.30
N LEU A 234 -22.77 -34.29 -42.01
CA LEU A 234 -22.74 -35.52 -42.80
C LEU A 234 -23.98 -36.38 -42.59
N GLU A 235 -24.50 -36.45 -41.37
CA GLU A 235 -25.74 -37.17 -41.07
C GLU A 235 -26.91 -36.55 -41.84
N ASP A 236 -26.99 -35.21 -41.85
CA ASP A 236 -27.95 -34.46 -42.67
C ASP A 236 -27.78 -34.73 -44.18
N CYS A 237 -26.53 -34.80 -44.66
CA CYS A 237 -26.24 -35.10 -46.06
C CYS A 237 -26.57 -36.55 -46.46
N LYS A 238 -26.40 -37.52 -45.55
CA LYS A 238 -26.79 -38.92 -45.78
C LYS A 238 -28.30 -39.07 -45.89
N LEU A 239 -29.05 -38.43 -45.00
CA LEU A 239 -30.52 -38.39 -45.08
C LEU A 239 -31.00 -37.78 -46.40
N LYS A 240 -30.33 -36.72 -46.88
CA LYS A 240 -30.59 -36.15 -48.22
C LYS A 240 -30.23 -37.08 -49.37
N LYS A 241 -29.17 -37.89 -49.24
CA LYS A 241 -28.75 -38.88 -50.25
C LYS A 241 -29.75 -40.03 -50.35
N GLU A 242 -30.28 -40.52 -49.22
CA GLU A 242 -31.31 -41.57 -49.22
C GLU A 242 -32.62 -41.08 -49.84
N SER A 243 -33.05 -39.85 -49.51
CA SER A 243 -34.24 -39.28 -50.15
C SER A 243 -34.06 -39.08 -51.66
N LEU A 244 -32.89 -38.64 -52.12
CA LEU A 244 -32.57 -38.52 -53.55
C LEU A 244 -32.46 -39.87 -54.26
N LYS A 245 -31.90 -40.90 -53.61
CA LYS A 245 -31.88 -42.27 -54.15
C LYS A 245 -33.28 -42.82 -54.33
N ASN A 246 -34.18 -42.58 -53.38
CA ASN A 246 -35.58 -43.00 -53.49
C ASN A 246 -36.29 -42.28 -54.65
N ILE A 247 -35.99 -40.99 -54.86
CA ILE A 247 -36.50 -40.25 -56.03
C ILE A 247 -35.95 -40.86 -57.33
N LEU A 248 -34.64 -41.12 -57.43
CA LEU A 248 -34.02 -41.70 -58.63
C LEU A 248 -34.53 -43.12 -58.95
N ALA A 249 -34.82 -43.93 -57.93
CA ALA A 249 -35.42 -45.26 -58.10
C ALA A 249 -36.83 -45.21 -58.73
N GLN A 250 -37.58 -44.11 -58.57
CA GLN A 250 -38.87 -43.93 -59.24
C GLN A 250 -38.74 -43.71 -60.76
N TYR A 251 -37.53 -43.47 -61.29
CA TYR A 251 -37.28 -43.15 -62.71
C TYR A 251 -36.33 -44.16 -63.40
N LEU A 252 -36.39 -45.43 -63.00
CA LEU A 252 -35.52 -46.55 -63.44
C LEU A 252 -35.55 -46.90 -64.95
N HIS A 253 -36.23 -46.13 -65.80
CA HIS A 253 -36.38 -46.38 -67.25
C HIS A 253 -35.83 -45.26 -68.15
N LEU A 254 -34.98 -44.38 -67.61
CA LEU A 254 -34.44 -43.21 -68.32
C LEU A 254 -33.70 -43.54 -69.62
N ASP A 255 -32.88 -44.60 -69.66
CA ASP A 255 -32.12 -44.96 -70.86
C ASP A 255 -33.02 -45.38 -72.04
N LYS A 256 -34.18 -45.97 -71.72
CA LYS A 256 -35.19 -46.35 -72.73
C LYS A 256 -35.93 -45.12 -73.24
N ILE A 257 -36.30 -44.22 -72.33
CA ILE A 257 -36.97 -42.96 -72.65
C ILE A 257 -36.07 -42.03 -73.48
N GLU A 258 -34.76 -41.99 -73.21
CA GLU A 258 -33.82 -41.16 -73.97
C GLU A 258 -33.60 -41.70 -75.40
N LYS A 259 -33.53 -43.02 -75.57
CA LYS A 259 -33.52 -43.65 -76.91
C LYS A 259 -34.82 -43.41 -77.66
N ASP A 260 -35.96 -43.66 -77.04
CA ASP A 260 -37.29 -43.50 -77.66
C ASP A 260 -37.55 -42.03 -78.02
N THR A 261 -37.10 -41.06 -77.21
CA THR A 261 -37.23 -39.63 -77.51
C THR A 261 -36.30 -39.15 -78.62
N ASN A 262 -35.08 -39.70 -78.74
CA ASN A 262 -34.20 -39.40 -79.87
C ASN A 262 -34.75 -39.99 -81.18
N GLU A 263 -35.32 -41.19 -81.15
CA GLU A 263 -35.97 -41.80 -82.31
C GLU A 263 -37.24 -41.03 -82.72
N LEU A 264 -38.03 -40.57 -81.74
CA LEU A 264 -39.18 -39.69 -81.96
C LEU A 264 -38.77 -38.32 -82.52
N LYS A 265 -37.68 -37.72 -82.04
CA LYS A 265 -37.15 -36.47 -82.61
C LYS A 265 -36.80 -36.63 -84.10
N LEU A 266 -36.15 -37.73 -84.48
CA LEU A 266 -35.83 -38.03 -85.88
C LEU A 266 -37.10 -38.18 -86.72
N LYS A 267 -38.10 -38.92 -86.22
CA LYS A 267 -39.40 -39.06 -86.91
C LYS A 267 -40.17 -37.74 -87.01
N ILE A 268 -40.14 -36.90 -85.98
CA ILE A 268 -40.76 -35.56 -86.03
C ILE A 268 -40.06 -34.68 -87.07
N LEU A 269 -38.72 -34.71 -87.13
CA LEU A 269 -37.96 -33.95 -88.13
C LEU A 269 -38.31 -34.38 -89.56
N GLN A 270 -38.45 -35.69 -89.78
CA GLN A 270 -38.93 -36.25 -91.04
C GLN A 270 -40.37 -35.80 -91.35
N CYS A 271 -41.27 -35.81 -90.36
CA CYS A 271 -42.63 -35.33 -90.52
C CYS A 271 -42.71 -33.83 -90.82
N THR A 272 -41.89 -32.99 -90.20
CA THR A 272 -41.84 -31.55 -90.51
C THR A 272 -41.28 -31.29 -91.90
N ASN A 273 -40.29 -32.06 -92.34
CA ASN A 273 -39.80 -31.98 -93.72
C ASN A 273 -40.87 -32.42 -94.72
N LEU A 274 -41.60 -33.50 -94.45
CA LEU A 274 -42.74 -33.93 -95.26
C LEU A 274 -43.87 -32.91 -95.27
N LYS A 275 -44.15 -32.25 -94.13
CA LYS A 275 -45.15 -31.19 -94.03
C LYS A 275 -44.74 -29.95 -94.83
N ASN A 276 -43.45 -29.57 -94.80
CA ASN A 276 -42.92 -28.48 -95.63
C ASN A 276 -42.95 -28.82 -97.12
N ILE A 277 -42.62 -30.06 -97.52
CA ILE A 277 -42.76 -30.55 -98.90
C ILE A 277 -44.24 -30.53 -99.31
N PHE A 278 -45.15 -30.91 -98.41
CA PHE A 278 -46.59 -30.89 -98.66
C PHE A 278 -47.15 -29.46 -98.75
N GLU A 279 -46.68 -28.50 -97.94
CA GLU A 279 -47.05 -27.09 -98.05
C GLU A 279 -46.53 -26.45 -99.34
N LEU A 280 -45.35 -26.87 -99.83
CA LEU A 280 -44.83 -26.48 -101.15
C LEU A 280 -45.65 -27.11 -102.29
N TYR A 281 -46.15 -28.34 -102.13
CA TYR A 281 -47.04 -29.01 -103.07
C TYR A 281 -48.46 -28.44 -103.06
N SER A 282 -49.01 -28.09 -101.89
CA SER A 282 -50.36 -27.54 -101.73
C SER A 282 -50.48 -26.10 -102.25
N LYS A 283 -49.37 -25.35 -102.31
CA LYS A 283 -49.29 -24.07 -103.03
C LYS A 283 -49.33 -24.21 -104.57
N ASN A 284 -48.99 -25.38 -105.11
CA ASN A 284 -48.89 -25.62 -106.56
C ASN A 284 -50.04 -26.45 -107.16
N ILE A 285 -50.96 -26.96 -106.34
CA ILE A 285 -52.10 -27.78 -106.79
C ILE A 285 -53.39 -27.22 -106.20
N SER A 286 -53.92 -26.18 -106.84
CA SER A 286 -55.25 -25.62 -106.62
C SER A 286 -56.34 -26.28 -107.46
N LYS A 287 -56.16 -27.54 -107.91
CA LYS A 287 -57.20 -28.34 -108.61
C LYS A 287 -56.97 -29.86 -108.45
N SER A 288 -57.65 -30.50 -107.49
CA SER A 288 -58.23 -31.86 -107.58
C SER A 288 -58.58 -32.42 -106.18
N HIS A 289 -59.65 -33.21 -106.11
CA HIS A 289 -60.57 -33.37 -104.97
C HIS A 289 -60.33 -34.65 -104.13
N GLU A 290 -59.12 -34.87 -103.60
CA GLU A 290 -58.81 -36.07 -102.78
C GLU A 290 -58.05 -35.80 -101.46
N GLN A 291 -58.40 -34.73 -100.74
CA GLN A 291 -57.73 -34.37 -99.47
C GLN A 291 -58.70 -34.08 -98.32
N LYS A 292 -59.46 -35.09 -97.89
CA LYS A 292 -60.18 -35.06 -96.59
C LYS A 292 -59.72 -36.13 -95.58
N ASN A 293 -59.04 -37.19 -96.02
CA ASN A 293 -58.64 -38.30 -95.12
C ASN A 293 -57.24 -38.15 -94.51
N ILE A 294 -56.39 -37.25 -95.02
CA ILE A 294 -55.01 -37.05 -94.50
C ILE A 294 -54.99 -36.08 -93.31
N LEU A 295 -55.95 -35.15 -93.22
CA LEU A 295 -56.02 -34.13 -92.14
C LEU A 295 -56.25 -34.76 -90.75
N LEU A 296 -56.98 -35.88 -90.66
CA LEU A 296 -57.26 -36.58 -89.40
C LEU A 296 -56.03 -37.28 -88.79
N ARG A 297 -54.98 -37.56 -89.58
CA ARG A 297 -53.73 -38.18 -89.10
C ARG A 297 -52.72 -37.18 -88.51
N PHE A 298 -52.94 -35.87 -88.65
CA PHE A 298 -52.00 -34.85 -88.16
C PHE A 298 -52.34 -34.25 -86.78
N ASN A 299 -53.59 -34.36 -86.30
CA ASN A 299 -53.98 -33.88 -84.95
C ASN A 299 -53.34 -34.69 -83.80
N SER A 300 -52.79 -35.87 -84.07
CA SER A 300 -52.04 -36.68 -83.10
C SER A 300 -50.58 -36.25 -82.93
N LEU A 301 -50.02 -35.47 -83.86
CA LEU A 301 -48.62 -35.02 -83.81
C LEU A 301 -48.40 -33.88 -82.80
N ASP A 302 -49.36 -32.96 -82.64
CA ASP A 302 -49.23 -31.84 -81.69
C ASP A 302 -49.21 -32.31 -80.24
N LYS A 303 -49.97 -33.37 -79.90
CA LYS A 303 -49.92 -34.00 -78.57
C LYS A 303 -48.56 -34.66 -78.31
N VAL A 304 -47.96 -35.28 -79.33
CA VAL A 304 -46.63 -35.90 -79.21
C VAL A 304 -45.55 -34.83 -79.01
N ILE A 305 -45.62 -33.70 -79.71
CA ILE A 305 -44.67 -32.58 -79.54
C ILE A 305 -44.73 -32.01 -78.10
N LEU A 306 -45.93 -31.90 -77.51
CA LEU A 306 -46.10 -31.41 -76.14
C LEU A 306 -45.45 -32.35 -75.11
N ILE A 307 -45.63 -33.66 -75.27
CA ILE A 307 -45.02 -34.70 -74.42
C ILE A 307 -43.50 -34.71 -74.58
N CYS A 308 -42.97 -34.51 -75.81
CA CYS A 308 -41.54 -34.41 -76.02
C CYS A 308 -40.92 -33.18 -75.31
N LYS A 309 -41.62 -32.04 -75.27
CA LYS A 309 -41.14 -30.85 -74.56
C LYS A 309 -41.06 -31.06 -73.05
N SER A 310 -42.04 -31.74 -72.44
CA SER A 310 -42.00 -32.03 -70.99
C SER A 310 -40.90 -33.04 -70.64
N LEU A 311 -40.66 -34.04 -71.49
CA LEU A 311 -39.59 -35.02 -71.30
C LEU A 311 -38.18 -34.38 -71.33
N ILE A 312 -37.94 -33.41 -72.23
CA ILE A 312 -36.64 -32.72 -72.30
C ILE A 312 -36.34 -31.93 -71.02
N ILE A 313 -37.37 -31.34 -70.39
CA ILE A 313 -37.21 -30.60 -69.12
C ILE A 313 -36.87 -31.57 -67.97
N ALA A 314 -37.50 -32.75 -67.94
CA ALA A 314 -37.22 -33.77 -66.94
C ALA A 314 -35.77 -34.28 -67.01
N ILE A 315 -35.26 -34.55 -68.22
CA ILE A 315 -33.88 -35.01 -68.44
C ILE A 315 -32.86 -33.99 -67.93
N LYS A 316 -33.06 -32.69 -68.18
CA LYS A 316 -32.16 -31.63 -67.69
C LYS A 316 -32.06 -31.57 -66.15
N LYS A 317 -33.16 -31.83 -65.43
CA LYS A 317 -33.14 -31.88 -63.96
C LYS A 317 -32.35 -33.09 -63.43
N ILE A 318 -32.43 -34.21 -64.13
CA ILE A 318 -31.75 -35.45 -63.74
C ILE A 318 -30.23 -35.31 -63.89
N ASP A 319 -29.77 -34.64 -64.95
CA ASP A 319 -28.34 -34.33 -65.13
C ASP A 319 -27.77 -33.47 -63.99
N GLN A 320 -28.54 -32.49 -63.49
CA GLN A 320 -28.14 -31.69 -62.33
C GLN A 320 -28.01 -32.54 -61.05
N TYR A 321 -28.94 -33.49 -60.83
CA TYR A 321 -28.83 -34.41 -59.69
C TYR A 321 -27.62 -35.33 -59.78
N HIS A 322 -27.27 -35.80 -60.99
CA HIS A 322 -26.10 -36.66 -61.20
C HIS A 322 -24.79 -35.95 -60.86
N GLN A 323 -24.61 -34.69 -61.26
CA GLN A 323 -23.43 -33.90 -60.92
C GLN A 323 -23.28 -33.69 -59.40
N THR A 324 -24.40 -33.51 -58.70
CA THR A 324 -24.41 -33.34 -57.24
C THR A 324 -24.03 -34.64 -56.51
N PHE A 325 -24.37 -35.80 -57.08
CA PHE A 325 -24.03 -37.12 -56.54
C PHE A 325 -22.52 -37.42 -56.62
N ILE A 326 -21.84 -37.00 -57.68
CA ILE A 326 -20.38 -37.18 -57.83
C ILE A 326 -19.61 -36.39 -56.77
N ASN A 327 -20.02 -35.15 -56.47
CA ASN A 327 -19.39 -34.33 -55.43
C ASN A 327 -19.55 -34.92 -54.01
N LEU A 328 -20.67 -35.60 -53.75
CA LEU A 328 -20.91 -36.30 -52.48
C LEU A 328 -19.95 -37.48 -52.26
N ALA A 329 -19.56 -38.20 -53.32
CA ALA A 329 -18.62 -39.33 -53.22
C ALA A 329 -17.20 -38.87 -52.86
N PHE A 330 -16.78 -37.67 -53.30
CA PHE A 330 -15.46 -37.12 -52.96
C PHE A 330 -15.36 -36.69 -51.48
N ILE A 331 -16.45 -36.20 -50.90
CA ILE A 331 -16.54 -35.80 -49.49
C ILE A 331 -16.53 -37.04 -48.58
N GLU A 332 -17.15 -38.15 -48.98
CA GLU A 332 -17.14 -39.42 -48.23
C GLU A 332 -15.72 -39.96 -48.04
N LYS A 333 -14.87 -39.89 -49.07
CA LYS A 333 -13.48 -40.38 -49.00
C LYS A 333 -12.61 -39.60 -48.01
N LYS A 334 -12.77 -38.27 -47.90
CA LYS A 334 -12.04 -37.43 -46.94
C LYS A 334 -12.44 -37.69 -45.47
N LEU A 335 -13.61 -38.28 -45.24
CA LEU A 335 -14.16 -38.52 -43.90
C LEU A 335 -13.82 -39.91 -43.34
N GLU A 336 -13.58 -40.89 -44.20
CA GLU A 336 -13.00 -42.17 -43.81
C GLU A 336 -11.65 -41.95 -43.10
N ASP A 337 -10.83 -41.05 -43.65
CA ASP A 337 -9.55 -40.63 -43.07
C ASP A 337 -9.73 -39.91 -41.73
N GLY A 338 -10.81 -39.13 -41.56
CA GLY A 338 -11.13 -38.42 -40.31
C GLY A 338 -11.60 -39.33 -39.17
N LYS A 339 -12.36 -40.40 -39.48
CA LYS A 339 -12.84 -41.38 -38.49
C LYS A 339 -11.72 -42.22 -37.88
N VAL A 340 -10.68 -42.53 -38.65
CA VAL A 340 -9.47 -43.19 -38.15
C VAL A 340 -8.74 -42.32 -37.13
N TYR A 341 -8.82 -40.99 -37.26
CA TYR A 341 -8.21 -40.04 -36.33
C TYR A 341 -8.96 -39.90 -35.00
N LEU A 342 -10.30 -40.03 -35.02
CA LEU A 342 -11.17 -39.91 -33.83
C LEU A 342 -11.03 -41.06 -32.82
N LYS A 343 -10.70 -42.28 -33.27
CA LYS A 343 -10.43 -43.43 -32.38
C LYS A 343 -9.25 -43.22 -31.43
N LYS A 344 -8.38 -42.23 -31.67
CA LYS A 344 -7.22 -41.93 -30.80
C LYS A 344 -7.57 -41.09 -29.55
N PHE A 345 -8.83 -40.69 -29.36
CA PHE A 345 -9.23 -39.65 -28.39
C PHE A 345 -10.29 -40.06 -27.36
N GLU A 346 -10.58 -41.36 -27.19
CA GLU A 346 -11.64 -41.89 -26.31
C GLU A 346 -11.48 -41.61 -24.79
N ASN A 347 -10.35 -41.07 -24.32
CA ASN A 347 -10.07 -40.85 -22.89
C ASN A 347 -10.16 -39.39 -22.39
N LEU A 348 -10.78 -38.47 -23.16
CA LEU A 348 -10.76 -37.03 -22.85
C LEU A 348 -11.73 -36.56 -21.74
N ASP A 349 -12.72 -37.35 -21.34
CA ASP A 349 -13.69 -36.92 -20.32
C ASP A 349 -13.10 -36.89 -18.89
N LYS A 350 -12.00 -37.60 -18.63
CA LYS A 350 -11.23 -37.51 -17.36
C LYS A 350 -10.30 -36.29 -17.29
N LEU A 351 -10.11 -35.56 -18.39
CA LEU A 351 -9.19 -34.41 -18.48
C LEU A 351 -9.83 -33.09 -18.07
N THR A 352 -11.17 -32.97 -18.05
CA THR A 352 -11.88 -31.74 -17.69
C THR A 352 -11.80 -31.40 -16.20
N THR A 353 -11.81 -32.41 -15.31
CA THR A 353 -11.59 -32.21 -13.87
C THR A 353 -10.14 -31.87 -13.56
N LYS A 354 -9.19 -32.49 -14.27
CA LYS A 354 -7.75 -32.16 -14.15
C LYS A 354 -7.43 -30.77 -14.71
N ASP A 355 -8.09 -30.31 -15.78
CA ASP A 355 -7.94 -28.95 -16.34
C ASP A 355 -8.31 -27.88 -15.31
N LYS A 356 -9.45 -28.04 -14.61
CA LYS A 356 -9.87 -27.09 -13.56
C LYS A 356 -8.91 -27.08 -12.36
N GLN A 357 -8.37 -28.24 -11.98
CA GLN A 357 -7.33 -28.30 -10.94
C GLN A 357 -6.04 -27.61 -11.40
N LEU A 358 -5.67 -27.79 -12.67
CA LEU A 358 -4.54 -27.11 -13.31
C LEU A 358 -4.68 -25.59 -13.30
N GLU A 359 -5.85 -25.07 -13.68
CA GLU A 359 -6.14 -23.63 -13.64
C GLU A 359 -5.99 -23.07 -12.21
N SER A 360 -6.52 -23.77 -11.20
CA SER A 360 -6.37 -23.35 -9.80
C SER A 360 -4.92 -23.36 -9.29
N LEU A 361 -4.10 -24.29 -9.79
CA LEU A 361 -2.67 -24.39 -9.49
C LEU A 361 -1.86 -23.29 -10.17
N ILE A 362 -2.19 -22.96 -11.43
CA ILE A 362 -1.58 -21.86 -12.17
C ILE A 362 -1.86 -20.53 -11.46
N ASP A 363 -3.12 -20.28 -11.06
CA ASP A 363 -3.51 -19.05 -10.35
C ASP A 363 -2.81 -18.91 -8.98
N SER A 364 -2.59 -20.03 -8.29
CA SER A 364 -1.82 -20.06 -7.04
C SER A 364 -0.33 -19.79 -7.26
N LEU A 365 0.23 -20.30 -8.36
CA LEU A 365 1.64 -20.08 -8.73
C LEU A 365 1.91 -18.64 -9.18
N ASP A 366 0.95 -18.00 -9.86
CA ASP A 366 1.08 -16.59 -10.25
C ASP A 366 1.05 -15.65 -9.04
N LYS A 367 0.23 -15.97 -8.02
CA LYS A 367 0.25 -15.25 -6.73
C LYS A 367 1.60 -15.40 -6.02
N MET A 368 2.15 -16.61 -5.97
CA MET A 368 3.49 -16.85 -5.40
C MET A 368 4.58 -16.10 -6.17
N ASN A 369 4.51 -16.05 -7.50
CA ASN A 369 5.49 -15.35 -8.33
C ASN A 369 5.49 -13.84 -8.04
N LYS A 370 4.30 -13.25 -7.84
CA LYS A 370 4.17 -11.83 -7.46
C LYS A 370 4.81 -11.56 -6.09
N SER A 371 4.57 -12.42 -5.11
CA SER A 371 5.24 -12.30 -3.80
C SER A 371 6.75 -12.49 -3.89
N PHE A 372 7.25 -13.35 -4.79
CA PHE A 372 8.69 -13.52 -5.01
C PHE A 372 9.34 -12.29 -5.64
N SER A 373 8.69 -11.65 -6.62
CA SER A 373 9.19 -10.40 -7.21
C SER A 373 9.24 -9.27 -6.18
N ASP A 374 8.25 -9.20 -5.27
CA ASP A 374 8.24 -8.20 -4.20
C ASP A 374 9.42 -8.42 -3.21
N LEU A 375 9.77 -9.69 -2.94
CA LEU A 375 10.93 -10.04 -2.11
C LEU A 375 12.27 -9.68 -2.76
N GLU A 376 12.41 -9.80 -4.08
CA GLU A 376 13.63 -9.37 -4.79
C GLU A 376 13.81 -7.84 -4.74
N VAL A 377 12.72 -7.08 -4.87
CA VAL A 377 12.76 -5.62 -4.72
C VAL A 377 13.19 -5.22 -3.31
N LEU A 378 12.64 -5.87 -2.28
CA LEU A 378 13.04 -5.62 -0.88
C LEU A 378 14.52 -5.96 -0.63
N LYS A 379 15.03 -7.05 -1.20
CA LYS A 379 16.45 -7.43 -1.09
C LYS A 379 17.39 -6.37 -1.66
N ASN A 380 17.00 -5.74 -2.78
CA ASN A 380 17.77 -4.66 -3.40
C ASN A 380 17.70 -3.34 -2.60
N LEU A 381 16.60 -3.08 -1.89
CA LEU A 381 16.51 -1.92 -1.00
C LEU A 381 17.40 -2.11 0.24
N ILE A 382 17.37 -3.30 0.84
CA ILE A 382 18.21 -3.65 2.00
C ILE A 382 19.71 -3.54 1.66
N SER A 383 20.14 -3.98 0.47
CA SER A 383 21.55 -3.86 0.06
C SER A 383 21.98 -2.41 -0.12
N LYS A 384 21.09 -1.55 -0.61
CA LYS A 384 21.35 -0.11 -0.73
C LYS A 384 21.44 0.57 0.63
N GLU A 385 20.52 0.29 1.55
CA GLU A 385 20.56 0.85 2.91
C GLU A 385 21.81 0.42 3.69
N LYS A 386 22.26 -0.83 3.53
CA LYS A 386 23.55 -1.29 4.10
C LYS A 386 24.73 -0.45 3.60
N TYR A 387 24.78 -0.16 2.30
CA TYR A 387 25.84 0.67 1.71
C TYR A 387 25.80 2.11 2.23
N ASP A 388 24.61 2.72 2.28
CA ASP A 388 24.43 4.09 2.77
C ASP A 388 24.85 4.20 4.25
N PHE A 389 24.56 3.17 5.06
CA PHE A 389 24.99 3.09 6.45
C PHE A 389 26.51 2.96 6.60
N GLU A 390 27.17 2.06 5.86
CA GLU A 390 28.63 1.91 5.87
C GLU A 390 29.32 3.24 5.49
N SER A 391 28.74 3.99 4.55
CA SER A 391 29.23 5.32 4.18
C SER A 391 29.09 6.32 5.34
N ALA A 392 27.94 6.35 6.01
CA ALA A 392 27.69 7.25 7.14
C ALA A 392 28.57 6.94 8.36
N GLU A 393 28.78 5.65 8.66
CA GLU A 393 29.68 5.20 9.72
C GLU A 393 31.13 5.65 9.45
N LYS A 394 31.56 5.58 8.19
CA LYS A 394 32.89 6.04 7.77
C LYS A 394 33.05 7.55 7.90
N GLU A 395 32.01 8.31 7.55
CA GLU A 395 32.00 9.77 7.72
C GLU A 395 32.02 10.18 9.19
N PHE A 396 31.23 9.51 10.02
CA PHE A 396 31.24 9.71 11.48
C PHE A 396 32.63 9.47 12.07
N ASN A 397 33.26 8.35 11.74
CA ASN A 397 34.61 8.03 12.20
C ASN A 397 35.64 9.08 11.75
N ASN A 398 35.53 9.58 10.51
CA ASN A 398 36.39 10.68 10.04
C ASN A 398 36.19 11.96 10.87
N ARG A 399 34.95 12.34 11.20
CA ARG A 399 34.66 13.52 12.03
C ARG A 399 35.19 13.36 13.46
N VAL A 400 35.10 12.16 14.02
CA VAL A 400 35.71 11.84 15.32
C VAL A 400 37.23 12.00 15.25
N CYS A 401 37.89 11.53 14.19
CA CYS A 401 39.32 11.73 13.99
C CYS A 401 39.70 13.20 13.81
N GLU A 402 38.93 13.98 13.05
CA GLU A 402 39.13 15.43 12.91
C GLU A 402 39.05 16.12 14.27
N TYR A 403 38.01 15.83 15.05
CA TYR A 403 37.85 16.38 16.40
C TYR A 403 39.01 16.01 17.33
N GLN A 404 39.49 14.78 17.27
CA GLN A 404 40.68 14.33 18.01
C GLN A 404 41.93 15.12 17.61
N SER A 405 42.15 15.34 16.31
CA SER A 405 43.31 16.11 15.82
C SER A 405 43.31 17.57 16.31
N VAL A 406 42.11 18.16 16.44
CA VAL A 406 41.93 19.50 16.99
C VAL A 406 42.27 19.53 18.49
N LEU A 407 41.86 18.50 19.25
CA LEU A 407 42.19 18.36 20.66
C LEU A 407 43.69 18.14 20.89
N GLU A 408 44.36 17.36 20.03
CA GLU A 408 45.83 17.19 20.05
C GLU A 408 46.58 18.50 19.82
N HIS A 409 46.08 19.35 18.91
CA HIS A 409 46.68 20.67 18.63
C HIS A 409 46.51 21.65 19.80
N LEU A 410 45.35 21.64 20.46
CA LEU A 410 45.05 22.58 21.53
C LEU A 410 45.82 22.28 22.82
N LYS A 411 46.21 21.02 23.08
CA LYS A 411 46.92 20.53 24.29
C LYS A 411 46.29 20.88 25.64
N ILE A 412 45.15 21.54 25.62
CA ILE A 412 44.41 22.08 26.75
C ILE A 412 42.94 21.86 26.41
N CYS A 413 42.20 21.28 27.34
CA CYS A 413 40.80 20.99 27.16
C CYS A 413 40.00 22.29 27.09
N PRO A 414 39.23 22.54 26.01
CA PRO A 414 38.50 23.79 25.86
C PRO A 414 37.33 23.95 26.87
N THR A 415 36.92 22.88 27.56
CA THR A 415 35.81 22.91 28.52
C THR A 415 36.26 23.03 29.99
N CYS A 416 37.35 22.36 30.39
CA CYS A 416 37.82 22.37 31.78
C CYS A 416 39.24 22.90 31.97
N PHE A 417 39.90 23.36 30.90
CA PHE A 417 41.25 23.92 30.87
C PHE A 417 42.36 23.02 31.43
N SER A 418 42.07 21.74 31.69
CA SER A 418 43.07 20.75 32.06
C SER A 418 43.95 20.44 30.85
N LYS A 419 45.23 20.14 31.10
CA LYS A 419 46.12 19.65 30.04
C LYS A 419 45.53 18.37 29.45
N ILE A 420 45.53 18.30 28.12
CA ILE A 420 45.23 17.07 27.40
C ILE A 420 46.58 16.42 27.10
N ASP A 421 46.83 15.31 27.78
CA ASP A 421 47.92 14.38 27.59
C ASP A 421 47.44 13.13 26.80
N ASP A 422 48.37 12.43 26.16
CA ASP A 422 48.10 11.32 25.24
C ASP A 422 47.23 10.21 25.87
N GLU A 423 47.28 10.07 27.20
CA GLU A 423 46.47 9.11 27.96
C GLU A 423 44.97 9.48 28.00
N VAL A 424 44.65 10.77 28.09
CA VAL A 424 43.27 11.28 28.07
C VAL A 424 42.67 11.11 26.68
N ILE A 425 43.45 11.36 25.63
CA ILE A 425 43.05 11.14 24.24
C ILE A 425 42.75 9.66 24.00
N ARG A 426 43.60 8.76 24.54
CA ARG A 426 43.39 7.32 24.44
C ARG A 426 42.13 6.85 25.19
N ARG A 427 41.81 7.42 26.36
CA ARG A 427 40.53 7.14 27.07
C ARG A 427 39.31 7.65 26.30
N ILE A 428 39.42 8.78 25.61
CA ILE A 428 38.35 9.27 24.74
C ILE A 428 38.14 8.29 23.57
N ARG A 429 39.22 7.73 23.02
CA ARG A 429 39.17 6.67 21.99
C ARG A 429 38.47 5.39 22.44
N GLU A 430 38.59 5.00 23.70
CA GLU A 430 37.97 3.77 24.23
C GLU A 430 36.49 3.95 24.60
N ASN A 431 35.99 5.18 24.70
CA ASN A 431 34.62 5.51 25.13
C ASN A 431 33.72 6.09 24.02
N ILE A 432 34.26 6.25 22.81
CA ILE A 432 33.54 6.57 21.56
C ILE A 432 33.44 5.29 20.75
#